data_AF-A0A3M1ERG0-F1
#
_entry.id   AF-A0A3M1ERG0-F1
#
_cell.length_a   1.000
_cell.length_b   1.000
_cell.length_c   1.000
_cell.angle_alpha   90.00
_cell.angle_beta   90.00
_cell.angle_gamma   90.00
#
_symmetry.space_group_name_H-M   'P 1'
#
loop_
_entity.id
_entity.type
_entity.pdbx_description
1 polymer ?
#
loop_
_entity_poly.entity_id
_entity_poly.type
_entity_poly.pdbx_seq_one_letter_code
_entity_poly.pdbx_strand_id
1 'polypeptide(L)'
;MAESKPIEPTFQDVESTIIRFAGDSGDGMQLTGTQFSNTAAIFGNDISTLPDYPAEIRAPAGTLAGVSGFQVNFSSRDILTPG
;
A
#
# COMPACT_ATOMS: atom_id res chain seq x y z
N MET A 1 37.85 -1.68 -11.75
CA MET A 1 36.70 -1.64 -10.83
C MET A 1 36.12 -0.25 -10.93
N ALA A 2 34.90 -0.08 -11.43
CA ALA A 2 34.29 1.24 -11.56
C ALA A 2 33.64 1.60 -10.22
N GLU A 3 34.06 2.72 -9.64
CA GLU A 3 33.48 3.26 -8.41
C GLU A 3 32.09 3.80 -8.73
N SER A 4 31.05 3.24 -8.11
CA SER A 4 29.67 3.69 -8.29
C SER A 4 29.48 5.01 -7.56
N LYS A 5 29.20 6.08 -8.31
CA LYS A 5 28.85 7.39 -7.75
C LYS A 5 27.65 7.24 -6.79
N PRO A 6 27.66 7.87 -5.59
CA PRO A 6 26.53 7.84 -4.68
C PRO A 6 25.28 8.37 -5.39
N ILE A 7 24.16 7.66 -5.24
CA ILE A 7 22.87 8.14 -5.72
C ILE A 7 22.43 9.24 -4.76
N GLU A 8 22.50 10.50 -5.19
CA GLU A 8 21.92 11.59 -4.41
C GLU A 8 20.39 11.44 -4.42
N PRO A 9 19.73 11.43 -3.26
CA PRO A 9 18.27 11.32 -3.21
C PRO A 9 17.64 12.59 -3.76
N THR A 10 16.79 12.45 -4.78
CA THR A 10 15.95 13.54 -5.29
C THR A 10 14.65 13.59 -4.50
N PHE A 11 14.33 14.75 -3.93
CA PHE A 11 13.05 14.98 -3.27
C PHE A 11 12.07 15.62 -4.26
N GLN A 12 10.84 15.11 -4.27
CA GLN A 12 9.74 15.69 -5.04
C GLN A 12 8.53 15.84 -4.12
N ASP A 13 7.97 17.04 -4.08
CA ASP A 13 6.68 17.26 -3.45
C ASP A 13 5.58 16.69 -4.35
N VAL A 14 4.79 15.78 -3.79
CA VAL A 14 3.66 15.14 -4.46
C VAL A 14 2.37 15.48 -3.73
N GLU A 15 1.38 15.93 -4.48
CA GLU A 15 0.09 16.36 -3.92
C GLU A 15 -0.80 15.17 -3.51
N SER A 16 -0.73 14.08 -4.27
CA SER A 16 -1.45 12.83 -4.02
C SER A 16 -0.58 11.67 -4.47
N THR A 17 -0.67 10.54 -3.77
CA THR A 17 0.06 9.32 -4.12
C THR A 17 -0.76 8.10 -3.76
N ILE A 18 -0.69 7.09 -4.64
CA ILE A 18 -1.33 5.79 -4.46
C ILE A 18 -0.25 4.75 -4.20
N ILE A 19 -0.43 3.96 -3.14
CA ILE A 19 0.41 2.81 -2.80
C ILE A 19 -0.48 1.57 -2.79
N ARG A 20 0.02 0.48 -3.40
CA ARG A 20 -0.58 -0.85 -3.29
C ARG A 20 0.36 -1.78 -2.55
N PHE A 21 -0.04 -2.19 -1.35
CA PHE A 21 0.57 -3.31 -0.65
C PHE A 21 0.03 -4.60 -1.26
N ALA A 22 0.91 -5.50 -1.68
CA ALA A 22 0.54 -6.79 -2.26
C ALA A 22 1.46 -7.87 -1.70
N GLY A 23 0.90 -9.04 -1.40
CA GLY A 23 1.61 -10.15 -0.80
C GLY A 23 0.73 -11.39 -0.69
N ASP A 24 1.31 -12.49 -0.21
CA ASP A 24 0.56 -13.73 -0.06
C ASP A 24 -0.55 -13.55 0.98
N SER A 25 -1.68 -14.21 0.75
CA SER A 25 -2.80 -14.17 1.69
C SER A 25 -2.35 -14.72 3.04
N GLY A 26 -2.44 -13.88 4.08
CA GLY A 26 -1.95 -14.17 5.42
C GLY A 26 -0.68 -13.41 5.81
N ASP A 27 0.04 -12.78 4.87
CA ASP A 27 1.25 -11.98 5.16
C ASP A 27 0.95 -10.61 5.78
N GLY A 28 -0.33 -10.28 5.97
CA GLY A 28 -0.74 -9.09 6.70
C GLY A 28 -0.80 -7.81 5.86
N MET A 29 -1.04 -7.89 4.54
CA MET A 29 -1.19 -6.70 3.69
C MET A 29 -2.24 -5.72 4.21
N GLN A 30 -3.29 -6.23 4.84
CA GLN A 30 -4.34 -5.41 5.44
C GLN A 30 -3.88 -4.73 6.73
N LEU A 31 -3.10 -5.42 7.57
CA LEU A 31 -2.52 -4.83 8.76
C LEU A 31 -1.55 -3.72 8.36
N THR A 32 -0.65 -4.00 7.43
CA THR A 32 0.31 -3.03 6.88
C THR A 32 -0.40 -1.81 6.30
N GLY A 33 -1.39 -2.03 5.43
CA GLY A 33 -2.18 -0.96 4.83
C GLY A 33 -2.93 -0.12 5.85
N THR A 34 -3.58 -0.76 6.82
CA THR A 34 -4.30 -0.08 7.90
C THR A 34 -3.36 0.78 8.75
N GLN A 35 -2.19 0.26 9.13
CA GLN A 35 -1.23 1.01 9.93
C GLN A 35 -0.63 2.19 9.16
N PHE A 36 -0.36 2.02 7.87
CA PHE A 36 0.06 3.12 7.01
C PHE A 36 -1.03 4.20 6.95
N SER A 37 -2.28 3.82 6.65
CA SER A 37 -3.41 4.76 6.58
C SER A 37 -3.60 5.51 7.91
N ASN A 38 -3.61 4.81 9.04
CA ASN A 38 -3.75 5.44 10.34
C ASN A 38 -2.63 6.46 10.59
N THR A 39 -1.40 6.11 10.24
CA THR A 39 -0.25 7.01 10.41
C THR A 39 -0.38 8.24 9.51
N ALA A 40 -0.70 8.05 8.23
CA ALA A 40 -0.88 9.14 7.27
C ALA A 40 -1.98 10.13 7.72
N ALA A 41 -3.07 9.62 8.31
CA ALA A 41 -4.17 10.43 8.84
C ALA A 41 -3.76 11.23 10.07
N ILE A 42 -2.96 10.63 10.97
CA ILE A 42 -2.39 11.34 12.13
C ILE A 42 -1.52 12.52 11.67
N PHE A 43 -0.83 12.39 10.53
CA PHE A 43 -0.06 13.47 9.91
C PHE A 43 -0.92 14.48 9.10
N GLY A 44 -2.24 14.33 9.09
CA GLY A 44 -3.18 15.27 8.47
C GLY A 44 -3.40 15.08 6.97
N ASN A 45 -3.01 13.94 6.39
CA ASN A 45 -3.36 13.63 5.01
C ASN A 45 -4.80 13.15 4.93
N ASP A 46 -5.49 13.52 3.86
CA ASP A 46 -6.75 12.87 3.51
C ASP A 46 -6.49 11.50 2.88
N ILE A 47 -7.42 10.57 3.06
CA ILE A 47 -7.20 9.14 2.77
C ILE A 47 -8.42 8.49 2.12
N SER A 48 -8.16 7.73 1.06
CA SER A 48 -9.13 6.77 0.52
C SER A 48 -8.45 5.40 0.35
N THR A 49 -9.13 4.34 0.79
CA THR A 49 -8.57 2.97 0.77
C THR A 49 -9.42 2.02 -0.07
N LEU A 50 -8.78 0.99 -0.61
CA LEU A 50 -9.43 -0.13 -1.29
C LEU A 50 -8.70 -1.43 -0.91
N PRO A 51 -9.23 -2.17 0.07
CA PRO A 51 -8.70 -3.48 0.40
C PRO A 51 -9.15 -4.50 -0.65
N ASP A 52 -8.23 -5.40 -1.02
CA ASP A 52 -8.42 -6.42 -2.04
C ASP A 52 -8.13 -7.80 -1.43
N TYR A 53 -9.17 -8.62 -1.34
CA TYR A 53 -9.11 -9.94 -0.73
C TYR A 53 -9.39 -10.99 -1.79
N PRO A 54 -8.62 -12.09 -1.85
CA PRO A 54 -8.95 -13.19 -2.72
C PRO A 54 -10.34 -13.74 -2.36
N ALA A 55 -11.12 -14.16 -3.36
CA ALA A 55 -12.47 -14.67 -3.18
C ALA A 55 -12.51 -16.01 -2.41
N GLU A 56 -11.36 -16.70 -2.24
CA GLU A 56 -11.29 -17.92 -1.45
C GLU A 56 -11.36 -17.64 0.05
N ILE A 57 -12.55 -17.80 0.64
CA ILE A 57 -12.78 -17.83 2.10
C ILE A 57 -11.84 -18.83 2.81
N ARG A 58 -11.43 -19.90 2.12
CA ARG A 58 -10.38 -20.85 2.52
C ARG A 58 -9.95 -21.66 1.30
N ALA A 59 -8.72 -21.47 0.83
CA ALA A 59 -8.19 -22.29 -0.25
C ALA A 59 -8.13 -23.77 0.20
N PRO A 60 -8.51 -24.76 -0.64
CA PRO A 60 -8.44 -26.18 -0.29
C PRO A 60 -7.06 -26.58 0.23
N ALA A 61 -6.99 -27.51 1.18
CA ALA A 61 -5.72 -27.96 1.73
C ALA A 61 -4.76 -28.41 0.61
N GLY A 62 -3.59 -27.77 0.52
CA GLY A 62 -2.57 -28.05 -0.50
C GLY A 62 -2.59 -27.14 -1.74
N THR A 63 -3.36 -26.06 -1.74
CA THR A 63 -3.36 -25.06 -2.84
C THR A 63 -2.36 -23.93 -2.58
N LEU A 64 -1.84 -23.32 -3.65
CA LEU A 64 -1.00 -22.11 -3.58
C LEU A 64 -1.82 -20.98 -2.94
N ALA A 65 -1.23 -20.23 -2.02
CA ALA A 65 -1.90 -19.11 -1.36
C ALA A 65 -2.37 -18.10 -2.43
N GLY A 66 -3.60 -17.60 -2.29
CA GLY A 66 -4.08 -16.48 -3.10
C GLY A 66 -3.28 -15.21 -2.78
N VAL A 67 -3.23 -14.26 -3.70
CA VAL A 67 -2.62 -12.94 -3.45
C VAL A 67 -3.64 -12.03 -2.79
N SER A 68 -3.21 -11.28 -1.78
CA SER A 68 -4.01 -10.24 -1.14
C SER A 68 -3.39 -8.86 -1.42
N GLY A 69 -4.24 -7.84 -1.38
CA GLY A 69 -3.84 -6.46 -1.63
C GLY A 69 -4.48 -5.46 -0.68
N PHE A 70 -3.84 -4.30 -0.55
CA PHE A 70 -4.40 -3.13 0.09
C PHE A 70 -3.92 -1.89 -0.65
N GLN A 71 -4.84 -1.15 -1.28
CA GLN A 71 -4.52 0.12 -1.92
C GLN A 71 -4.88 1.28 -0.98
N VAL A 72 -3.99 2.26 -0.90
CA VAL A 72 -4.20 3.52 -0.19
C VAL A 72 -3.85 4.66 -1.13
N ASN A 73 -4.77 5.60 -1.28
CA ASN A 73 -4.51 6.93 -1.80
C ASN A 73 -4.43 7.88 -0.61
N PHE A 74 -3.38 8.69 -0.54
CA PHE A 74 -3.24 9.75 0.45
C PHE A 74 -2.86 11.05 -0.23
N SER A 75 -3.34 12.17 0.31
CA SER A 75 -3.16 13.47 -0.33
C SER A 75 -3.14 14.62 0.69
N SER A 76 -2.51 15.73 0.29
CA SER A 76 -2.60 17.02 0.98
C SER A 76 -3.91 17.78 0.72
N ARG A 77 -4.80 17.23 -0.12
CA ARG A 77 -6.15 17.75 -0.41
C ARG A 77 -7.20 16.66 -0.30
N ASP A 78 -8.47 17.06 -0.35
CA ASP A 78 -9.60 16.15 -0.34
C ASP A 78 -9.56 15.17 -1.53
N ILE A 79 -9.73 13.88 -1.24
CA ILE A 79 -9.77 12.75 -2.17
C ILE A 79 -10.99 11.87 -1.91
N LEU A 80 -11.65 11.46 -2.99
CA LEU A 80 -12.90 10.68 -2.91
C LEU A 80 -12.75 9.27 -3.52
N THR A 81 -11.62 8.99 -4.15
CA THR A 81 -11.34 7.69 -4.77
C THR A 81 -10.00 7.15 -4.28
N PRO A 82 -9.86 5.82 -4.15
CA PRO A 82 -8.61 5.19 -3.77
C PRO A 82 -7.57 5.22 -4.91
N GLY A 83 -7.89 5.84 -6.05
CA GLY A 83 -7.15 5.73 -7.31
C GLY A 83 -8.05 5.25 -8.42
#